data_AF-A0A6N9EJ34-F1
#
_entry.id   AF-A0A6N9EJ34-F1
#
_cell.length_a   1.000
_cell.length_b   1.000
_cell.length_c   1.000
_cell.angle_alpha   90.00
_cell.angle_beta   90.00
_cell.angle_gamma   90.00
#
_symmetry.space_group_name_H-M   'P 1'
#
loop_
_entity.id
_entity.type
_entity.pdbx_description
1 polymer ?
#
loop_
_entity_poly.entity_id
_entity_poly.type
_entity_poly.pdbx_seq_one_letter_code
_entity_poly.pdbx_strand_id
1 'polypeptide(L)'
;MQRRPPWLLIGALAALILLPGPTLRLLFGLIRGLSLLLLVPVLVTGVAGVAGWLWWRRLQAQVRQCPSCGIATMNATTCPACGYSFAESAQGSGGRNGPIDVQAETLDDQDVNP
;
A
#
# COMPACT_ATOMS: atom_id res chain seq x y z
N MET A 1 8.11 -65.51 30.59
CA MET A 1 7.10 -64.53 30.16
C MET A 1 7.00 -63.43 31.22
N GLN A 2 7.76 -62.34 31.04
CA GLN A 2 7.84 -61.25 32.02
C GLN A 2 6.51 -60.47 32.01
N ARG A 3 5.66 -60.69 33.02
CA ARG A 3 4.42 -59.92 33.19
C ARG A 3 4.82 -58.48 33.53
N ARG A 4 4.93 -57.62 32.51
CA ARG A 4 5.10 -56.18 32.73
C ARG A 4 3.89 -55.74 33.57
N PRO A 5 4.10 -55.21 34.78
CA PRO A 5 2.98 -54.86 35.64
C PRO A 5 2.13 -53.82 34.89
N PRO A 6 0.80 -54.01 34.80
CA PRO A 6 -0.07 -53.20 33.94
C PRO A 6 0.01 -51.70 34.26
N TRP A 7 0.36 -51.37 35.50
CA TRP A 7 0.62 -50.00 35.95
C TRP A 7 1.75 -49.27 35.21
N LEU A 8 2.84 -49.96 34.85
CA LEU A 8 3.93 -49.34 34.08
C LEU A 8 3.49 -49.00 32.65
N LEU A 9 2.64 -49.84 32.05
CA LEU A 9 2.06 -49.59 30.73
C LEU A 9 1.08 -48.41 30.77
N ILE A 10 0.24 -48.32 31.80
CA ILE A 10 -0.70 -47.22 31.98
C ILE A 10 0.05 -45.90 32.22
N GLY A 11 1.09 -45.90 33.07
CA GLY A 11 1.94 -44.73 33.28
C GLY A 11 2.67 -44.29 32.02
N ALA A 12 3.20 -45.24 31.23
CA ALA A 12 3.85 -44.94 29.96
C ALA A 12 2.86 -44.39 28.92
N LEU A 13 1.64 -44.95 28.84
CA LEU A 13 0.60 -44.47 27.94
C LEU A 13 0.11 -43.08 28.35
N ALA A 14 -0.10 -42.84 29.64
CA ALA A 14 -0.47 -41.53 30.18
C ALA A 14 0.63 -40.50 29.92
N ALA A 15 1.90 -40.85 30.12
CA ALA A 15 3.04 -39.99 29.78
C ALA A 15 3.13 -39.75 28.26
N LEU A 16 2.89 -40.77 27.43
CA LEU A 16 2.87 -40.68 25.97
C LEU A 16 1.65 -39.91 25.44
N ILE A 17 0.59 -39.76 26.22
CA ILE A 17 -0.59 -38.94 25.91
C ILE A 17 -0.44 -37.52 26.46
N LEU A 18 0.25 -37.35 27.60
CA LEU A 18 0.63 -36.05 28.17
C LEU A 18 1.71 -35.35 27.34
N LEU A 19 2.66 -36.10 26.77
CA LEU A 19 3.74 -35.56 25.94
C LEU A 19 3.22 -34.80 24.70
N PRO A 20 2.32 -35.37 23.88
CA PRO A 20 1.79 -34.71 22.68
C PRO A 20 0.44 -34.01 22.89
N GLY A 21 -0.24 -34.19 24.02
CA GLY A 21 -1.58 -33.61 24.22
C GLY A 21 -1.54 -32.22 24.87
N PRO A 22 -1.45 -32.14 26.20
CA PRO A 22 -1.48 -30.89 26.96
C PRO A 22 -0.29 -29.97 26.66
N THR A 23 0.90 -30.52 26.46
CA THR A 23 2.10 -29.73 26.13
C THR A 23 1.93 -28.99 24.80
N LEU A 24 1.37 -29.67 23.78
CA LEU A 24 1.11 -29.08 22.47
C LEU A 24 -0.01 -28.04 22.52
N ARG A 25 -1.07 -28.27 23.33
CA ARG A 25 -2.12 -27.27 23.54
C ARG A 25 -1.59 -26.00 24.23
N LEU A 26 -0.72 -26.14 25.23
CA LEU A 26 -0.06 -24.99 25.84
C LEU A 26 0.82 -24.26 24.82
N LEU A 27 1.65 -25.00 24.08
CA LEU A 27 2.58 -24.42 23.11
C LEU A 27 1.83 -23.66 22.01
N PHE A 28 0.76 -24.24 21.45
CA PHE A 28 -0.09 -23.56 20.47
C PHE A 28 -0.81 -22.33 21.06
N GLY A 29 -1.26 -22.41 22.31
CA GLY A 29 -1.85 -21.28 23.02
C GLY A 29 -0.87 -20.11 23.16
N LEU A 30 0.37 -20.39 23.57
CA LEU A 30 1.44 -19.39 23.68
C LEU A 30 1.84 -18.83 22.32
N ILE A 31 2.07 -19.69 21.31
CA ILE A 31 2.44 -19.26 19.96
C ILE A 31 1.36 -18.37 19.36
N ARG A 32 0.09 -18.75 19.51
CA ARG A 32 -1.03 -17.97 19.00
C ARG A 32 -1.17 -16.65 19.74
N GLY A 33 -1.08 -16.65 21.07
CA GLY A 33 -1.12 -15.43 21.87
C GLY A 33 0.02 -14.46 21.54
N LEU A 34 1.25 -14.98 21.43
CA LEU A 34 2.43 -14.21 21.07
C LEU A 34 2.33 -13.68 19.62
N SER A 35 1.88 -14.52 18.68
CA SER A 35 1.66 -14.11 17.30
C SER A 35 0.65 -12.97 17.22
N LEU A 36 -0.47 -13.05 17.95
CA LEU A 36 -1.44 -11.95 18.06
C LEU A 36 -0.83 -10.70 18.69
N LEU A 37 -0.04 -10.84 19.76
CA LEU A 37 0.63 -9.72 20.43
C LEU A 37 1.58 -8.96 19.48
N LEU A 38 2.29 -9.66 18.59
CA LEU A 38 3.15 -9.05 17.59
C LEU A 38 2.36 -8.51 16.38
N LEU A 39 1.31 -9.20 15.94
CA LEU A 39 0.57 -8.86 14.73
C LEU A 39 -0.35 -7.64 14.92
N VAL A 40 -0.95 -7.49 16.09
CA VAL A 40 -1.84 -6.36 16.42
C VAL A 40 -1.15 -5.00 16.23
N PRO A 41 0.01 -4.71 16.83
CA PRO A 41 0.67 -3.41 16.64
C PRO A 41 1.12 -3.21 15.19
N VAL A 42 1.53 -4.26 14.46
CA VAL A 42 1.86 -4.18 13.03
C VAL A 42 0.64 -3.81 12.19
N LEU A 43 -0.53 -4.39 12.48
CA LEU A 43 -1.77 -4.05 11.81
C LEU A 43 -2.21 -2.62 12.14
N VAL A 44 -2.13 -2.21 13.41
CA VAL A 44 -2.51 -0.85 13.83
C VAL A 44 -1.59 0.19 13.19
N THR A 45 -0.27 0.00 13.26
CA THR A 45 0.70 0.92 12.65
C THR A 45 0.64 0.89 11.13
N GLY A 46 0.45 -0.29 10.53
CA GLY A 46 0.28 -0.44 9.09
C GLY A 46 -0.97 0.28 8.57
N VAL A 47 -2.13 0.01 9.18
CA VAL A 47 -3.41 0.63 8.76
C VAL A 47 -3.41 2.14 9.04
N ALA A 48 -2.92 2.57 10.21
CA ALA A 48 -2.80 4.00 10.52
C ALA A 48 -1.81 4.72 9.59
N GLY A 49 -0.71 4.06 9.23
CA GLY A 49 0.26 4.58 8.27
C GLY A 49 -0.34 4.78 6.87
N VAL A 50 -1.09 3.78 6.38
CA VAL A 50 -1.77 3.87 5.07
C VAL A 50 -2.84 4.95 5.09
N ALA A 51 -3.62 5.07 6.17
CA ALA A 51 -4.62 6.12 6.31
C ALA A 51 -4.00 7.53 6.34
N GLY A 52 -2.89 7.71 7.07
CA GLY A 52 -2.14 8.97 7.12
C GLY A 52 -1.55 9.35 5.77
N TRP A 53 -1.00 8.37 5.03
CA TRP A 53 -0.44 8.60 3.69
C TRP A 53 -1.52 8.96 2.67
N LEU A 54 -2.68 8.31 2.74
CA LEU A 54 -3.82 8.60 1.87
C LEU A 54 -4.41 9.99 2.15
N TRP A 55 -4.47 10.39 3.43
CA TRP A 55 -4.85 11.74 3.84
C TRP A 55 -3.86 12.78 3.31
N TRP A 56 -2.55 12.55 3.47
CA TRP A 56 -1.50 13.45 2.99
C TRP A 56 -1.53 13.66 1.46
N ARG A 57 -1.70 12.58 0.69
CA ARG A 57 -1.87 12.66 -0.77
C ARG A 57 -3.07 13.51 -1.18
N ARG A 58 -4.16 13.43 -0.41
CA ARG A 58 -5.36 14.22 -0.69
C ARG A 58 -5.15 15.71 -0.41
N LEU A 59 -4.36 16.06 0.60
CA LEU A 59 -3.93 17.45 0.83
C LEU A 59 -3.01 17.96 -0.28
N GLN A 60 -2.05 17.15 -0.74
CA GLN A 60 -1.16 17.54 -1.83
C GLN A 60 -1.91 17.75 -3.15
N ALA A 61 -2.94 16.94 -3.43
CA ALA A 61 -3.76 17.09 -4.64
C ALA A 61 -4.57 18.40 -4.69
N GLN A 62 -4.80 19.06 -3.55
CA GLN A 62 -5.49 20.35 -3.46
C GLN A 62 -4.58 21.53 -3.78
N VAL A 63 -3.25 21.33 -3.79
CA VAL A 63 -2.28 22.36 -4.15
C VAL A 63 -2.11 22.36 -5.66
N ARG A 64 -2.84 23.24 -6.36
CA ARG A 64 -2.68 23.46 -7.79
C ARG A 64 -1.56 24.48 -8.02
N GLN A 65 -0.58 24.15 -8.87
CA GLN A 65 0.41 25.12 -9.35
C GLN A 65 -0.18 25.90 -10.52
N CYS A 66 -0.01 27.22 -10.51
CA CYS A 66 -0.44 28.07 -11.60
C CYS A 66 0.42 27.80 -12.85
N PRO A 67 -0.15 27.44 -14.02
CA PRO A 67 0.63 27.14 -15.22
C PRO A 67 1.32 28.38 -15.81
N SER A 68 0.85 29.58 -15.45
CA SER A 68 1.37 30.84 -15.99
C SER A 68 2.54 31.41 -15.19
N CYS A 69 2.57 31.22 -13.87
CA CYS A 69 3.60 31.80 -12.99
C CYS A 69 4.21 30.83 -11.98
N GLY A 70 3.81 29.55 -11.97
CA GLY A 70 4.42 28.49 -11.14
C GLY A 70 4.07 28.54 -9.64
N ILE A 71 3.35 29.57 -9.18
CA ILE A 71 2.98 29.71 -7.78
C ILE A 71 1.89 28.72 -7.38
N ALA A 72 2.08 28.06 -6.24
CA ALA A 72 1.09 27.19 -5.61
C ALA A 72 -0.07 28.03 -5.06
N THR A 73 -1.28 27.74 -5.51
CA THR A 73 -2.50 28.44 -5.06
C THR A 73 -3.55 27.44 -4.60
N MET A 74 -4.25 27.77 -3.52
CA MET A 74 -5.33 26.96 -2.96
C MET A 74 -6.67 27.61 -3.31
N ASN A 75 -7.45 26.93 -4.16
CA ASN A 75 -8.87 27.21 -4.43
C ASN A 75 -9.24 28.67 -4.79
N ALA A 76 -8.41 29.36 -5.57
CA ALA A 76 -8.72 30.68 -6.12
C ALA A 76 -9.15 30.57 -7.59
N THR A 77 -10.21 31.28 -8.00
CA THR A 77 -10.66 31.37 -9.41
C THR A 77 -9.67 32.12 -10.30
N THR A 78 -8.84 32.97 -9.70
CA THR A 78 -7.81 33.78 -10.33
C THR A 78 -6.52 33.73 -9.50
N CYS A 79 -5.38 33.53 -10.15
CA CYS A 79 -4.08 33.49 -9.47
C CYS A 79 -3.73 34.87 -8.89
N PRO A 80 -3.46 35.00 -7.57
CA PRO A 80 -3.18 36.30 -6.95
C PRO A 80 -1.82 36.88 -7.32
N ALA A 81 -0.91 36.07 -7.88
CA ALA A 81 0.43 36.50 -8.28
C ALA A 81 0.50 37.05 -9.71
N CYS A 82 -0.21 36.41 -10.64
CA CYS A 82 -0.13 36.73 -12.07
C CYS A 82 -1.49 37.00 -12.74
N GLY A 83 -2.61 36.93 -12.01
CA GLY A 83 -3.95 37.21 -12.53
C GLY A 83 -4.57 36.10 -13.39
N TYR A 84 -3.87 34.98 -13.59
CA TYR A 84 -4.34 33.87 -14.44
C TYR A 84 -5.69 33.29 -13.97
N SER A 85 -6.70 33.24 -14.85
CA SER A 85 -8.03 32.69 -14.56
C SER A 85 -8.07 31.17 -14.76
N PHE A 86 -8.41 30.43 -13.71
CA PHE A 86 -8.54 28.96 -13.76
C PHE A 86 -9.89 28.49 -14.32
N ALA A 87 -10.87 29.39 -14.45
CA ALA A 87 -12.21 29.09 -14.95
C ALA A 87 -12.23 28.72 -16.44
N GLU A 88 -11.38 29.36 -17.25
CA GLU A 88 -11.26 29.10 -18.69
C GLU A 88 -10.70 27.69 -18.96
N SER A 89 -9.72 27.26 -18.14
CA SER A 89 -9.05 25.96 -18.26
C SER A 89 -9.95 24.77 -17.91
N ALA A 90 -10.89 24.97 -16.96
CA ALA A 90 -11.84 23.94 -16.55
C ALA A 90 -12.97 23.75 -17.58
N GLN A 91 -13.41 24.82 -18.24
CA GLN A 91 -14.39 24.76 -19.32
C GLN A 91 -13.77 24.17 -20.62
N GLY A 92 -12.47 24.39 -20.86
CA GLY A 92 -11.72 23.88 -22.01
C GLY A 92 -11.28 22.41 -21.93
N SER A 93 -11.37 21.75 -20.76
CA SER A 93 -10.98 20.33 -20.60
C SER A 93 -12.10 19.33 -20.90
N GLY A 94 -13.23 19.79 -21.46
CA GLY A 94 -14.31 18.93 -21.96
C GLY A 94 -14.13 18.43 -23.39
N GLY A 95 -12.94 18.58 -24.00
CA GLY A 95 -12.68 18.17 -25.37
C GLY A 95 -11.22 17.83 -25.62
N ARG A 96 -10.99 16.58 -26.07
CA ARG A 96 -9.72 16.01 -26.60
C ARG A 96 -8.74 15.46 -25.56
N ASN A 97 -9.08 14.29 -25.00
CA ASN A 97 -8.06 13.28 -24.67
C ASN A 97 -7.63 12.59 -25.96
N GLY A 98 -6.58 13.10 -26.61
CA GLY A 98 -5.77 12.34 -27.55
C GLY A 98 -4.36 12.22 -26.97
N PRO A 99 -3.73 11.03 -26.96
CA PRO A 99 -2.33 10.91 -26.58
C PRO A 99 -1.49 11.80 -27.52
N ILE A 100 -0.54 12.52 -26.94
CA ILE A 100 0.43 13.31 -27.68
C ILE A 100 1.38 12.32 -28.34
N ASP A 101 1.08 11.92 -29.57
CA ASP A 101 2.01 11.22 -30.43
C ASP A 101 3.14 12.20 -30.77
N VAL A 102 4.27 12.07 -30.09
CA VAL A 102 5.52 12.68 -30.53
C VAL A 102 5.95 11.83 -31.73
N GLN A 103 5.40 12.14 -32.91
CA GLN A 103 5.94 11.62 -34.15
C GLN A 103 7.38 12.15 -34.25
N ALA A 104 8.34 11.28 -33.96
CA ALA A 104 9.71 11.48 -34.38
C ALA A 104 9.68 11.55 -35.91
N GLU A 105 9.75 12.77 -36.42
CA GLU A 105 9.85 13.08 -37.83
C GLU A 105 11.10 12.35 -38.37
N THR A 106 10.86 11.36 -39.22
CA THR A 106 11.89 10.71 -40.02
C THR A 106 12.43 11.76 -41.00
N LEU A 107 13.60 12.32 -40.70
CA LEU A 107 14.40 13.01 -41.71
C LEU A 107 14.92 11.95 -42.70
N ASP A 108 14.09 11.64 -43.69
CA ASP A 108 14.51 11.10 -44.98
C ASP A 108 15.04 12.27 -45.83
N ASP A 109 16.36 12.51 -45.77
CA ASP A 109 17.05 13.32 -46.78
C ASP A 109 17.51 12.39 -47.90
N GLN A 110 16.57 12.06 -48.79
CA GLN A 110 16.87 11.68 -50.17
C GLN A 110 16.81 12.93 -51.05
N ASP A 111 17.96 13.42 -51.48
CA ASP A 111 18.19 14.18 -52.73
C ASP A 111 19.74 14.32 -52.83
N VAL A 112 20.46 14.14 -53.94
CA VAL A 112 20.12 14.11 -55.36
C VAL A 112 21.35 13.57 -56.11
N ASN A 113 21.05 12.86 -57.20
CA ASN A 113 21.87 12.37 -58.32
C ASN A 113 22.86 13.41 -58.91
N PRO A 114 23.79 13.11 -59.87
CA PRO A 114 23.83 12.02 -60.85
C PRO A 114 25.08 11.12 -60.93
#